data_AF-A0A533RTV1-F1
#
_entry.id   AF-A0A533RTV1-F1
#
_cell.length_a   1.000
_cell.length_b   1.000
_cell.length_c   1.000
_cell.angle_alpha   90.00
_cell.angle_beta   90.00
_cell.angle_gamma   90.00
#
_symmetry.space_group_name_H-M   'P 1'
#
loop_
_entity.id
_entity.type
_entity.pdbx_description
1 polymer ?
#
loop_
_entity_poly.entity_id
_entity_poly.type
_entity_poly.pdbx_seq_one_letter_code
_entity_poly.pdbx_strand_id
1 'polypeptide(L)'
;MNISQFLWPNGRRIALTADWDDGTEYDRRLIAIMNRHGLKGSFNLCSGKLGLNSQQSGWKTFIGANEVGALYQGHEVCSHSVHHLRPWSVPVDQLRWEILEDRRRLEALVGYPVRGFVLPYG
;
A
#
# COMPACT_ATOMS: atom_id res chain seq x y z
N MET A 1 -10.81 39.16 -9.38
CA MET A 1 -10.24 37.81 -9.58
C MET A 1 -10.95 36.89 -8.60
N ASN A 2 -11.94 36.10 -9.06
CA ASN A 2 -12.67 35.20 -8.18
C ASN A 2 -11.83 33.93 -7.99
N ILE A 3 -11.13 33.82 -6.86
CA ILE A 3 -10.50 32.57 -6.46
C ILE A 3 -11.63 31.69 -5.96
N SER A 4 -12.16 30.81 -6.81
CA SER A 4 -13.05 29.74 -6.33
C SER A 4 -12.24 28.87 -5.38
N GLN A 5 -12.45 29.02 -4.07
CA GLN A 5 -11.81 28.17 -3.09
C GLN A 5 -12.35 26.76 -3.27
N PHE A 6 -11.50 25.85 -3.76
CA PHE A 6 -11.81 24.42 -3.77
C PHE A 6 -12.05 23.98 -2.33
N LEU A 7 -13.26 23.51 -2.05
CA LEU A 7 -13.63 22.94 -0.77
C LEU A 7 -13.76 21.44 -0.92
N TRP A 8 -13.23 20.72 0.05
CA TRP A 8 -13.42 19.29 0.21
C TRP A 8 -14.86 19.01 0.68
N PRO A 9 -15.31 17.74 0.60
CA PRO A 9 -16.62 17.35 1.11
C PRO A 9 -16.91 17.93 2.51
N ASN A 10 -18.15 18.35 2.72
CA ASN A 10 -18.61 19.03 3.94
C ASN A 10 -17.97 20.42 4.18
N GLY A 11 -17.53 21.11 3.13
CA GLY A 11 -16.99 22.48 3.22
C GLY A 11 -15.63 22.56 3.90
N ARG A 12 -14.90 21.45 3.99
CA ARG A 12 -13.57 21.40 4.63
C ARG A 12 -12.53 22.10 3.74
N ARG A 13 -11.59 22.81 4.36
CA ARG A 13 -10.52 23.54 3.66
C ARG A 13 -9.26 22.72 3.42
N ILE A 14 -9.09 21.63 4.17
CA ILE A 14 -7.89 20.80 4.16
C ILE A 14 -8.34 19.34 4.03
N ALA A 15 -7.62 18.58 3.22
CA ALA A 15 -7.63 17.12 3.27
C ALA A 15 -6.25 16.65 3.72
N LEU A 16 -6.24 15.53 4.43
CA LEU A 16 -5.04 14.82 4.86
C LEU A 16 -5.12 13.42 4.27
N THR A 17 -4.04 12.99 3.63
CA THR A 17 -3.82 11.60 3.23
C THR A 17 -2.67 11.03 4.04
N ALA A 18 -2.71 9.72 4.28
CA ALA A 18 -1.63 9.00 4.92
C ALA A 18 -1.38 7.72 4.12
N ASP A 19 -0.19 7.64 3.54
CA ASP A 19 0.29 6.53 2.73
C ASP A 19 1.50 5.86 3.40
N TRP A 20 1.56 4.54 3.32
CA TRP A 20 2.57 3.73 3.99
C TRP A 20 3.04 2.60 3.10
N ASP A 21 4.35 2.39 3.04
CA ASP A 21 4.96 1.46 2.09
C ASP A 21 5.39 0.13 2.70
N ASP A 22 5.72 -0.80 1.81
CA ASP A 22 6.38 -2.08 2.03
C ASP A 22 5.56 -3.19 2.70
N GLY A 23 4.58 -2.88 3.55
CA GLY A 23 3.77 -3.90 4.22
C GLY A 23 4.52 -4.66 5.32
N THR A 24 5.23 -3.92 6.17
CA THR A 24 6.07 -4.48 7.23
C THR A 24 5.26 -4.84 8.48
N GLU A 25 5.83 -5.63 9.39
CA GLU A 25 5.15 -6.05 10.63
C GLU A 25 4.64 -4.88 11.50
N TYR A 26 5.21 -3.69 11.33
CA TYR A 26 4.84 -2.47 12.06
C TYR A 26 3.45 -1.95 11.68
N ASP A 27 2.94 -2.32 10.51
CA ASP A 27 1.61 -1.93 10.04
C ASP A 27 0.52 -2.36 11.04
N ARG A 28 0.70 -3.51 11.73
CA ARG A 28 -0.24 -3.97 12.76
C ARG A 28 -0.46 -2.94 13.86
N ARG A 29 0.64 -2.35 14.35
CA ARG A 29 0.57 -1.33 15.40
C ARG A 29 0.02 -0.01 14.86
N LEU A 30 0.43 0.37 13.66
CA LEU A 30 0.00 1.61 13.03
C LEU A 30 -1.50 1.60 12.75
N ILE A 31 -2.02 0.55 12.13
CA ILE A 31 -3.45 0.34 11.87
C ILE A 31 -4.25 0.36 13.17
N ALA A 32 -3.77 -0.30 14.22
CA ALA A 32 -4.43 -0.27 15.53
C ALA A 32 -4.56 1.16 16.10
N ILE A 33 -3.54 2.01 15.90
CA ILE A 33 -3.58 3.42 16.31
C ILE A 33 -4.54 4.20 15.41
N MET A 34 -4.47 4.02 14.08
CA MET A 34 -5.34 4.72 13.13
C MET A 34 -6.81 4.41 13.39
N ASN A 35 -7.16 3.13 13.59
CA ASN A 35 -8.50 2.67 13.91
C ASN A 35 -9.03 3.29 15.21
N ARG A 36 -8.19 3.36 16.26
CA ARG A 36 -8.55 4.02 17.54
C ARG A 36 -8.94 5.48 17.36
N HIS A 37 -8.33 6.16 16.40
CA HIS A 37 -8.56 7.59 16.13
C HIS A 37 -9.50 7.85 14.95
N GLY A 38 -10.08 6.81 14.33
CA GLY A 38 -10.95 6.95 13.16
C GLY A 38 -10.22 7.47 11.91
N LEU A 39 -8.91 7.28 11.83
CA LEU A 39 -8.08 7.67 10.69
C LEU A 39 -8.06 6.56 9.64
N LYS A 40 -8.01 6.96 8.36
CA LYS A 40 -7.85 6.05 7.22
C LYS A 40 -6.51 6.30 6.55
N GLY A 41 -6.02 5.29 5.84
CA GLY A 41 -4.75 5.35 5.14
C GLY A 41 -4.75 4.38 3.95
N SER A 42 -3.76 4.57 3.09
CA SER A 42 -3.46 3.70 1.96
C SER A 42 -2.14 2.97 2.24
N PHE A 43 -2.09 1.67 1.98
CA PHE A 43 -0.94 0.82 2.26
C PHE A 43 -0.44 0.19 0.97
N ASN A 44 0.77 0.55 0.55
CA ASN A 44 1.40 0.14 -0.69
C ASN A 44 2.21 -1.13 -0.43
N LEU A 45 1.61 -2.29 -0.72
CA LEU A 45 2.16 -3.59 -0.36
C LEU A 45 2.99 -4.18 -1.50
N CYS A 46 4.08 -4.88 -1.13
CA CYS A 46 4.85 -5.71 -2.06
C CYS A 46 4.44 -7.17 -1.89
N SER A 47 3.62 -7.71 -2.79
CA SER A 47 3.08 -9.07 -2.65
C SER A 47 4.15 -10.16 -2.59
N GLY A 48 5.31 -9.97 -3.20
CA GLY A 48 6.44 -10.90 -3.14
C GLY A 48 7.22 -10.86 -1.81
N LYS A 49 7.00 -9.84 -0.97
CA LYS A 49 7.62 -9.74 0.36
C LYS A 49 6.73 -10.28 1.48
N LEU A 50 5.43 -10.46 1.24
CA LEU A 50 4.48 -10.89 2.27
C LEU A 50 4.89 -12.24 2.87
N GLY A 51 4.87 -12.32 4.20
CA GLY A 51 5.23 -13.51 4.97
C GLY A 51 6.73 -13.76 5.13
N LEU A 52 7.60 -12.94 4.53
CA LEU A 52 9.04 -13.04 4.78
C LEU A 52 9.37 -12.57 6.20
N ASN A 53 10.20 -13.33 6.91
CA ASN A 53 10.82 -12.87 8.15
C ASN A 53 12.13 -12.11 7.88
N SER A 54 12.67 -11.47 8.90
CA SER A 54 13.91 -10.68 8.79
C SER A 54 15.12 -11.44 8.27
N GLN A 55 15.21 -12.76 8.49
CA GLN A 55 16.29 -13.59 7.96
C GLN A 55 16.14 -13.81 6.45
N GLN A 56 14.91 -14.06 5.99
CA GLN A 56 14.60 -14.26 4.57
C GLN A 56 14.69 -12.96 3.78
N SER A 57 14.23 -11.84 4.35
CA SER A 57 14.27 -10.54 3.68
C SER A 57 15.63 -9.84 3.82
N GLY A 58 16.48 -10.30 4.75
CA GLY A 58 17.72 -9.61 5.15
C GLY A 58 17.51 -8.27 5.87
N TRP A 59 16.28 -7.95 6.30
CA TRP A 59 15.96 -6.63 6.87
C TRP A 59 14.83 -6.67 7.90
N LYS A 60 13.58 -6.85 7.46
CA LYS A 60 12.36 -6.71 8.28
C LYS A 60 11.49 -7.96 8.15
N THR A 61 10.63 -8.17 9.14
CA THR A 61 9.51 -9.10 9.00
C THR A 61 8.34 -8.38 8.31
N PHE A 62 7.67 -9.09 7.41
CA PHE A 62 6.55 -8.58 6.62
C PHE A 62 5.23 -9.18 7.09
N ILE A 63 4.15 -8.49 6.76
CA ILE A 63 2.78 -8.97 7.01
C ILE A 63 2.54 -10.29 6.26
N GLY A 64 1.85 -11.23 6.90
CA GLY A 64 1.49 -12.50 6.27
C GLY A 64 0.40 -12.31 5.22
N ALA A 65 0.49 -13.00 4.08
CA ALA A 65 -0.52 -12.86 3.02
C ALA A 65 -1.95 -13.18 3.52
N ASN A 66 -2.08 -14.14 4.44
CA ASN A 66 -3.36 -14.58 4.99
C ASN A 66 -4.03 -13.56 5.93
N GLU A 67 -3.29 -12.61 6.50
CA GLU A 67 -3.89 -11.59 7.37
C GLU A 67 -4.24 -10.30 6.62
N VAL A 68 -3.74 -10.08 5.40
CA VAL A 68 -3.92 -8.83 4.63
C VAL A 68 -5.38 -8.40 4.58
N GLY A 69 -6.30 -9.27 4.16
CA GLY A 69 -7.71 -8.91 4.03
C GLY A 69 -8.36 -8.45 5.34
N ALA A 70 -8.00 -9.08 6.47
CA ALA A 70 -8.54 -8.73 7.79
C ALA A 70 -7.83 -7.52 8.41
N LEU A 71 -6.51 -7.47 8.32
CA LEU A 71 -5.68 -6.44 8.95
C LEU A 71 -5.96 -5.06 8.34
N TYR A 72 -6.03 -4.96 7.02
CA TYR A 72 -6.22 -3.70 6.31
C TYR A 72 -7.71 -3.32 6.14
N GLN A 73 -8.63 -3.98 6.84
CA GLN A 73 -10.05 -3.63 6.77
C GLN A 73 -10.28 -2.17 7.15
N GLY A 74 -10.98 -1.41 6.29
CA GLY A 74 -11.24 0.02 6.50
C GLY A 74 -10.14 0.95 5.97
N HIS A 75 -9.03 0.37 5.47
CA HIS A 75 -7.92 1.04 4.80
C HIS A 75 -7.88 0.63 3.31
N GLU A 76 -7.18 1.41 2.50
CA GLU A 76 -6.94 1.06 1.10
C GLU A 76 -5.65 0.23 0.99
N VAL A 77 -5.70 -0.86 0.23
CA VAL A 77 -4.52 -1.60 -0.21
C VAL A 77 -4.18 -1.18 -1.64
N CYS A 78 -2.91 -0.84 -1.85
CA CYS A 78 -2.32 -0.38 -3.10
C CYS A 78 -1.17 -1.31 -3.51
N SER A 79 -0.86 -1.31 -4.80
CA SER A 79 0.28 -2.05 -5.35
C SER A 79 1.58 -1.27 -5.18
N HIS A 80 2.67 -1.99 -4.90
CA HIS A 80 4.01 -1.42 -4.79
C HIS A 80 5.07 -2.29 -5.49
N SER A 81 4.68 -2.97 -6.58
CA SER A 81 5.44 -4.01 -7.30
C SER A 81 5.64 -5.30 -6.50
N VAL A 82 5.89 -6.43 -7.17
CA VAL A 82 6.03 -7.73 -6.50
C VAL A 82 7.27 -7.73 -5.61
N HIS A 83 8.40 -7.31 -6.15
CA HIS A 83 9.72 -7.47 -5.52
C HIS A 83 10.39 -6.16 -5.08
N HIS A 84 9.72 -5.00 -5.23
CA HIS A 84 10.30 -3.68 -4.91
C HIS A 84 11.62 -3.43 -5.68
N LEU A 85 11.60 -3.72 -6.99
CA LEU A 85 12.76 -3.49 -7.85
C LEU A 85 12.92 -2.00 -8.14
N ARG A 86 14.16 -1.55 -8.39
CA ARG A 86 14.43 -0.20 -8.89
C ARG A 86 13.87 -0.08 -10.31
N PRO A 87 12.82 0.75 -10.56
CA PRO A 87 12.13 0.75 -11.85
C PRO A 87 13.04 1.10 -13.04
N TRP A 88 14.03 1.97 -12.83
CA TRP A 88 15.01 2.39 -13.84
C TRP A 88 16.15 1.40 -14.06
N SER A 89 16.18 0.28 -13.33
CA SER A 89 17.21 -0.75 -13.44
C SER A 89 16.71 -2.03 -14.13
N VAL A 90 15.47 -2.06 -14.59
CA VAL A 90 14.83 -3.23 -15.21
C VAL A 90 14.20 -2.89 -16.56
N PRO A 91 14.07 -3.87 -17.48
CA PRO A 91 13.32 -3.68 -18.71
C PRO A 91 11.85 -3.32 -18.45
N VAL A 92 11.24 -2.56 -19.38
CA VAL A 92 9.85 -2.10 -19.24
C VAL A 92 8.84 -3.24 -19.12
N ASP A 93 9.09 -4.37 -19.79
CA ASP A 93 8.21 -5.55 -19.73
C ASP A 93 8.27 -6.23 -18.36
N GLN A 94 9.45 -6.24 -17.73
CA GLN A 94 9.60 -6.73 -16.36
C GLN A 94 8.86 -5.79 -15.40
N LEU A 95 9.02 -4.48 -15.52
CA LEU A 95 8.29 -3.51 -14.69
C LEU A 95 6.77 -3.64 -14.88
N ARG A 96 6.29 -3.83 -16.11
CA ARG A 96 4.88 -4.07 -16.38
C ARG A 96 4.39 -5.34 -15.69
N TRP A 97 5.15 -6.43 -15.77
CA TRP A 97 4.81 -7.68 -15.08
C TRP A 97 4.76 -7.48 -13.57
N GLU A 98 5.77 -6.82 -12.99
CA GLU A 98 5.84 -6.50 -11.56
C GLU A 98 4.60 -5.73 -11.07
N ILE A 99 4.11 -4.76 -11.84
CA ILE A 99 2.95 -3.95 -11.45
C ILE A 99 1.66 -4.78 -11.56
N LEU A 100 1.47 -5.47 -12.69
CA LEU A 100 0.22 -6.19 -12.97
C LEU A 100 0.07 -7.43 -12.07
N GLU A 101 1.16 -8.15 -11.83
CA GLU A 101 1.13 -9.35 -11.00
C GLU A 101 0.94 -9.00 -9.52
N ASP A 102 1.55 -7.92 -9.05
CA ASP A 102 1.39 -7.46 -7.67
C ASP A 102 -0.06 -7.08 -7.39
N ARG A 103 -0.66 -6.28 -8.28
CA ARG A 103 -2.09 -5.97 -8.25
C ARG A 103 -2.94 -7.24 -8.20
N ARG A 104 -2.72 -8.19 -9.13
CA ARG A 104 -3.50 -9.43 -9.21
C ARG A 104 -3.45 -10.25 -7.91
N ARG A 105 -2.27 -10.34 -7.30
CA ARG A 105 -2.07 -11.05 -6.03
C ARG A 105 -2.79 -10.35 -4.88
N LEU A 106 -2.67 -9.04 -4.78
CA LEU A 106 -3.32 -8.27 -3.73
C LEU A 106 -4.84 -8.32 -3.84
N GLU A 107 -5.40 -8.19 -5.05
CA GLU A 107 -6.84 -8.32 -5.32
C GLU A 107 -7.40 -9.66 -4.82
N ALA A 108 -6.64 -10.75 -4.98
CA ALA A 108 -7.03 -12.07 -4.48
C ALA A 108 -7.06 -12.15 -2.94
N LEU A 109 -6.25 -11.33 -2.24
CA LEU A 109 -6.21 -11.29 -0.78
C LEU A 109 -7.29 -10.38 -0.18
N VAL A 110 -7.61 -9.27 -0.85
CA VAL A 110 -8.54 -8.26 -0.31
C VAL A 110 -9.97 -8.39 -0.84
N GLY A 111 -10.18 -9.12 -1.94
CA GLY A 111 -11.51 -9.35 -2.52
C GLY A 111 -12.13 -8.13 -3.20
N TYR A 112 -11.35 -7.08 -3.47
CA TYR A 112 -11.78 -5.89 -4.21
C TYR A 112 -10.72 -5.45 -5.22
N PRO A 113 -11.09 -4.67 -6.27
CA PRO A 113 -10.12 -4.17 -7.25
C PRO A 113 -9.10 -3.20 -6.63
N VAL A 114 -7.81 -3.50 -6.79
CA VAL A 114 -6.70 -2.64 -6.31
C VAL A 114 -6.42 -1.58 -7.37
N ARG A 115 -6.54 -0.30 -6.99
CA ARG A 115 -6.48 0.85 -7.91
C ARG A 115 -5.26 1.73 -7.72
N GLY A 116 -4.78 1.87 -6.49
CA GLY A 116 -3.59 2.65 -6.18
C GLY A 116 -2.31 1.90 -6.55
N PHE A 117 -1.30 2.66 -7.00
CA PHE A 117 0.05 2.19 -7.26
C PHE A 117 1.03 3.29 -6.89
N VAL A 118 2.11 2.91 -6.19
CA VAL A 118 3.24 3.78 -5.85
C VAL A 118 4.51 3.14 -6.40
N LEU A 119 5.40 3.95 -6.99
CA LEU A 119 6.67 3.46 -7.54
C LEU A 119 7.64 3.14 -6.39
N PRO A 120 8.29 1.97 -6.40
CA PRO A 120 9.41 1.72 -5.51
C PRO A 120 10.50 2.80 -5.70
N TYR A 121 11.03 3.31 -4.59
CA TYR A 121 12.09 4.33 -4.55
C TYR A 121 11.69 5.75 -5.02
N GLY A 122 10.40 6.07 -5.12
CA GLY A 122 9.90 7.44 -5.37
C GLY A 122 8.71 7.49 -6.31
#